data_AF-A0A3L8PNK3-F1
#
_entry.id   AF-A0A3L8PNK3-F1
#
_cell.length_a   1.000
_cell.length_b   1.000
_cell.length_c   1.000
_cell.angle_alpha   90.00
_cell.angle_beta   90.00
_cell.angle_gamma   90.00
#
_symmetry.space_group_name_H-M   'P 1'
#
loop_
_entity.id
_entity.type
_entity.pdbx_description
1 polymer ?
#
loop_
_entity_poly.entity_id
_entity_poly.type
_entity_poly.pdbx_seq_one_letter_code
_entity_poly.pdbx_strand_id
1 'polypeptide(L)'
;MPSLAFRILDRHVVEGRADDPALVTDEGTLSYAQLLHESASLAGGLRDLGVVRGTPVHVDVPERRTWVLSVLAVVRLGAEPDPDARFRVAGSPATVSTPGETYDLALVLRAGRVEPACAPLTDPEGYADRMTQRYGEVISALLDGGTLT
;
A
#
# COMPACT_ATOMS: atom_id res chain seq x y z
N MET A 1 -2.05 -5.22 -19.63
CA MET A 1 -1.66 -6.06 -18.47
C MET A 1 -2.43 -5.60 -17.25
N PRO A 2 -2.86 -6.49 -16.34
CA PRO A 2 -3.47 -6.08 -15.07
C PRO A 2 -2.53 -5.17 -14.27
N SER A 3 -3.09 -4.33 -13.40
CA SER A 3 -2.30 -3.46 -12.52
C SER A 3 -1.35 -4.25 -11.63
N LEU A 4 -0.27 -3.58 -11.22
CA LEU A 4 0.71 -4.06 -10.27
C LEU A 4 0.01 -4.42 -8.96
N ALA A 5 -0.87 -3.55 -8.45
CA ALA A 5 -1.66 -3.77 -7.25
C ALA A 5 -2.42 -5.11 -7.27
N PHE A 6 -3.09 -5.41 -8.39
CA PHE A 6 -3.81 -6.68 -8.58
C PHE A 6 -2.85 -7.86 -8.60
N ARG A 7 -1.74 -7.74 -9.35
CA ARG A 7 -0.76 -8.83 -9.52
C ARG A 7 -0.05 -9.23 -8.22
N ILE A 8 0.24 -8.26 -7.35
CA ILE A 8 0.98 -8.51 -6.10
C ILE A 8 0.09 -8.94 -4.93
N LEU A 9 -1.24 -8.72 -5.00
CA LEU A 9 -2.14 -9.07 -3.90
C LEU A 9 -3.40 -9.80 -4.37
N ASP A 10 -4.30 -9.10 -5.06
CA ASP A 10 -5.65 -9.59 -5.39
C ASP A 10 -5.61 -10.94 -6.10
N ARG A 11 -4.66 -11.09 -7.03
CA ARG A 11 -4.44 -12.34 -7.78
C ARG A 11 -4.25 -13.54 -6.85
N HIS A 12 -3.42 -13.43 -5.81
CA HIS A 12 -3.14 -14.54 -4.90
C HIS A 12 -4.38 -14.94 -4.11
N VAL A 13 -5.18 -13.97 -3.67
CA VAL A 13 -6.45 -14.24 -2.98
C VAL A 13 -7.43 -14.93 -3.93
N VAL A 14 -7.58 -14.44 -5.16
CA VAL A 14 -8.45 -15.03 -6.19
C VAL A 14 -8.00 -16.45 -6.57
N GLU A 15 -6.70 -16.72 -6.57
CA GLU A 15 -6.11 -18.03 -6.86
C GLU A 15 -6.15 -18.99 -5.64
N GLY A 16 -6.82 -18.62 -4.55
CA GLY A 16 -7.09 -19.50 -3.41
C GLY A 16 -6.05 -19.44 -2.29
N ARG A 17 -5.15 -18.45 -2.30
CA ARG A 17 -4.08 -18.28 -1.29
C ARG A 17 -4.44 -17.28 -0.19
N ALA A 18 -5.73 -17.06 0.05
CA ALA A 18 -6.25 -16.07 0.99
C ALA A 18 -5.67 -16.22 2.41
N ASP A 19 -5.48 -17.46 2.85
CA ASP A 19 -5.01 -17.82 4.19
C ASP A 19 -3.49 -18.01 4.28
N ASP A 20 -2.77 -18.00 3.15
CA ASP A 20 -1.31 -18.10 3.13
C ASP A 20 -0.68 -16.85 3.78
N PRO A 21 0.44 -16.99 4.51
CA PRO A 21 1.13 -15.86 5.12
C PRO A 21 1.76 -14.95 4.04
N ALA A 22 1.43 -13.66 4.08
CA ALA A 22 1.96 -12.65 3.16
C ALA A 22 2.98 -11.73 3.83
N LEU A 23 2.81 -11.46 5.12
CA LEU A 23 3.70 -10.61 5.91
C LEU A 23 3.82 -11.14 7.34
N VAL A 24 5.05 -11.32 7.80
CA VAL A 24 5.38 -11.70 9.17
C VAL A 24 6.19 -10.56 9.79
N THR A 25 5.73 -10.06 10.93
CA THR A 25 6.47 -9.09 11.73
C THR A 25 6.49 -9.52 13.20
N ASP A 26 7.18 -8.76 14.04
CA ASP A 26 7.14 -8.89 15.50
C ASP A 26 5.72 -8.73 16.08
N GLU A 27 4.88 -7.91 15.44
CA GLU A 27 3.46 -7.74 15.76
C GLU A 27 2.56 -8.90 15.25
N GLY A 28 3.13 -9.94 14.65
CA GLY A 28 2.42 -11.13 14.17
C GLY A 28 2.34 -11.28 12.65
N THR A 29 1.52 -12.22 12.19
CA THR A 29 1.39 -12.59 10.77
C THR A 29 0.10 -12.06 10.17
N LEU A 30 0.18 -11.49 8.97
CA LEU A 30 -0.96 -11.19 8.12
C LEU A 30 -0.99 -12.17 6.93
N SER A 31 -2.16 -12.78 6.70
CA SER A 31 -2.42 -13.54 5.49
C SER A 31 -2.57 -12.62 4.27
N TYR A 32 -2.56 -13.18 3.05
CA TYR A 32 -2.84 -12.42 1.83
C TYR A 32 -4.17 -11.67 1.88
N ALA A 33 -5.23 -12.30 2.40
CA ALA A 33 -6.54 -11.65 2.52
C ALA A 33 -6.53 -10.50 3.53
N GLN A 34 -5.83 -10.65 4.66
CA GLN A 34 -5.70 -9.61 5.67
C GLN A 34 -4.85 -8.44 5.14
N LEU A 35 -3.71 -8.73 4.51
CA LEU A 35 -2.85 -7.73 3.91
C LEU A 35 -3.55 -6.95 2.80
N LEU A 36 -4.32 -7.64 1.95
CA LEU A 36 -5.18 -7.01 0.95
C LEU A 36 -6.22 -6.10 1.60
N HIS A 37 -6.94 -6.58 2.61
CA HIS A 37 -7.98 -5.80 3.28
C HIS A 37 -7.42 -4.54 3.94
N GLU A 38 -6.33 -4.65 4.70
CA GLU A 38 -5.75 -3.51 5.41
C GLU A 38 -5.14 -2.48 4.45
N SER A 39 -4.40 -2.93 3.43
CA SER A 39 -3.82 -2.02 2.43
C SER A 39 -4.88 -1.35 1.56
N ALA A 40 -5.95 -2.06 1.17
CA ALA A 40 -7.08 -1.47 0.45
C ALA A 40 -7.86 -0.46 1.30
N SER A 41 -8.02 -0.74 2.60
CA SER A 41 -8.67 0.18 3.54
C SER A 41 -7.82 1.44 3.72
N LEU A 42 -6.51 1.30 3.92
CA LEU A 42 -5.62 2.46 3.99
C LEU A 42 -5.64 3.26 2.69
N ALA A 43 -5.63 2.61 1.53
CA ALA A 43 -5.79 3.27 0.24
C ALA A 43 -7.12 4.04 0.13
N GLY A 44 -8.23 3.49 0.64
CA GLY A 44 -9.51 4.19 0.72
C GLY A 44 -9.40 5.48 1.52
N GLY A 45 -8.80 5.42 2.71
CA GLY A 45 -8.61 6.60 3.56
C GLY A 45 -7.68 7.65 2.94
N LEU A 46 -6.57 7.22 2.31
CA LEU A 46 -5.68 8.14 1.59
C LEU A 46 -6.36 8.81 0.39
N ARG A 47 -7.22 8.08 -0.32
CA ARG A 47 -8.03 8.61 -1.42
C ARG A 47 -8.98 9.71 -0.92
N ASP A 48 -9.60 9.52 0.24
CA ASP A 48 -10.48 10.52 0.85
C ASP A 48 -9.72 11.78 1.28
N LEU A 49 -8.42 11.66 1.56
CA LEU A 49 -7.50 12.79 1.80
C LEU A 49 -6.94 13.41 0.50
N GLY A 50 -7.40 12.97 -0.68
CA GLY A 50 -7.05 13.54 -1.97
C GLY A 50 -5.90 12.86 -2.71
N VAL A 51 -5.42 11.69 -2.25
CA VAL A 51 -4.44 10.90 -3.02
C VAL A 51 -5.16 10.24 -4.19
N VAL A 52 -4.71 10.56 -5.40
CA VAL A 52 -5.21 9.99 -6.64
C VAL A 52 -4.05 9.46 -7.47
N ARG A 53 -4.36 8.84 -8.60
CA ARG A 53 -3.35 8.38 -9.56
C ARG A 53 -2.42 9.54 -9.94
N GLY A 54 -1.12 9.30 -9.88
CA GLY A 54 -0.10 10.29 -10.20
C GLY A 54 0.25 11.25 -9.06
N THR A 55 -0.45 11.20 -7.91
CA THR A 55 -0.11 12.02 -6.74
C THR A 55 1.27 11.60 -6.22
N PRO A 56 2.23 12.53 -6.07
CA PRO A 56 3.51 12.24 -5.42
C PRO A 56 3.30 11.98 -3.92
N VAL A 57 3.84 10.87 -3.41
CA VAL A 57 3.74 10.45 -2.02
C VAL A 57 5.10 9.99 -1.50
N HIS A 58 5.46 10.48 -0.32
CA HIS A 58 6.63 10.05 0.43
C HIS A 58 6.21 9.06 1.53
N VAL A 59 6.86 7.91 1.60
CA VAL A 59 6.65 6.92 2.67
C VAL A 59 7.96 6.73 3.43
N ASP A 60 7.95 7.07 4.72
CA ASP A 60 9.10 7.01 5.64
C ASP A 60 8.65 6.64 7.05
N VAL A 61 8.32 5.36 7.22
CA VAL A 61 7.80 4.77 8.46
C VAL A 61 8.77 3.70 8.93
N PRO A 62 9.22 3.72 10.21
CA PRO A 62 10.16 2.74 10.71
C PRO A 62 9.52 1.38 11.00
N GLU A 63 8.23 1.33 11.36
CA GLU A 63 7.53 0.07 11.63
C GLU A 63 7.25 -0.70 10.34
N ARG A 64 7.77 -1.93 10.27
CA ARG A 64 7.72 -2.78 9.06
C ARG A 64 6.30 -3.00 8.55
N ARG A 65 5.36 -3.38 9.43
CA ARG A 65 3.97 -3.64 9.02
C ARG A 65 3.33 -2.40 8.42
N THR A 66 3.42 -1.29 9.14
CA THR A 66 2.86 -0.01 8.73
C THR A 66 3.49 0.49 7.42
N TRP A 67 4.80 0.31 7.25
CA TRP A 67 5.51 0.66 6.04
C TRP A 67 5.02 -0.16 4.83
N VAL A 68 4.93 -1.49 4.96
CA VAL A 68 4.42 -2.37 3.89
C VAL A 68 2.98 -2.00 3.52
N LEU A 69 2.10 -1.78 4.51
CA LEU A 69 0.72 -1.34 4.26
C LEU A 69 0.67 -0.02 3.50
N SER A 70 1.51 0.94 3.87
CA SER A 70 1.57 2.27 3.24
C SER A 70 2.05 2.18 1.79
N VAL A 71 3.08 1.39 1.51
CA VAL A 71 3.56 1.13 0.15
C VAL A 71 2.46 0.50 -0.70
N LEU A 72 1.79 -0.54 -0.19
CA LEU A 72 0.74 -1.25 -0.93
C LEU A 72 -0.49 -0.37 -1.16
N ALA A 73 -0.80 0.54 -0.24
CA ALA A 73 -1.86 1.53 -0.43
C ALA A 73 -1.52 2.54 -1.54
N VAL A 74 -0.28 3.04 -1.58
CA VAL A 74 0.24 3.93 -2.64
C VAL A 74 0.19 3.22 -4.00
N VAL A 75 0.66 1.97 -4.08
CA VAL A 75 0.58 1.13 -5.29
C VAL A 75 -0.87 1.00 -5.75
N ARG A 76 -1.81 0.77 -4.83
CA ARG A 76 -3.24 0.58 -5.13
C ARG A 76 -3.87 1.81 -5.76
N LEU A 77 -3.49 3.01 -5.30
CA LEU A 77 -4.03 4.26 -5.83
C LEU A 77 -3.36 4.68 -7.16
N GLY A 78 -2.27 4.01 -7.55
CA GLY A 78 -1.46 4.46 -8.68
C GLY A 78 -0.74 5.78 -8.38
N ALA A 79 -0.46 6.06 -7.10
CA ALA A 79 0.32 7.21 -6.68
C ALA A 79 1.81 6.97 -6.95
N GLU A 80 2.58 8.05 -7.06
CA GLU A 80 3.99 8.02 -7.46
C GLU A 80 4.90 8.19 -6.24
N PRO A 81 5.96 7.38 -6.10
CA PRO A 81 6.90 7.51 -5.01
C PRO A 81 7.80 8.71 -5.26
N ASP A 82 7.83 9.65 -4.33
CA ASP A 82 8.67 10.84 -4.42
C ASP A 82 9.20 11.22 -3.03
N PRO A 83 10.54 11.25 -2.83
CA PRO A 83 11.14 11.62 -1.56
C PRO A 83 10.81 13.06 -1.12
N ASP A 84 10.52 13.95 -2.07
CA ASP A 84 10.27 15.38 -1.85
C ASP A 84 8.77 15.71 -1.86
N ALA A 85 7.91 14.69 -1.91
CA ALA A 85 6.46 14.87 -1.91
C ALA A 85 5.95 15.58 -0.65
N ARG A 86 5.01 16.51 -0.85
CA ARG A 86 4.29 17.16 0.25
C ARG A 86 3.30 16.24 0.95
N PHE A 87 2.77 15.25 0.24
CA PHE A 87 1.95 14.20 0.84
C PHE A 87 2.88 13.15 1.45
N ARG A 88 2.84 12.98 2.77
CA ARG A 88 3.81 12.15 3.50
C ARG A 88 3.11 11.17 4.41
N VAL A 89 3.54 9.92 4.40
CA VAL A 89 3.20 8.91 5.40
C VAL A 89 4.48 8.63 6.17
N ALA A 90 4.60 9.13 7.41
CA ALA A 90 5.87 9.09 8.13
C ALA A 90 5.73 9.12 9.66
N GLY A 91 6.85 8.82 10.33
CA GLY A 91 7.01 8.95 11.78
C GLY A 91 6.62 7.71 12.59
N SER A 92 6.77 7.83 13.91
CA SER A 92 6.42 6.82 14.91
C SER A 92 5.85 7.53 16.15
N PRO A 93 4.53 7.46 16.42
CA PRO A 93 3.51 6.76 15.64
C PRO A 93 3.33 7.37 14.25
N ALA A 94 2.96 6.54 13.27
CA ALA A 94 2.84 6.96 11.88
C ALA A 94 1.67 7.94 11.67
N THR A 95 1.91 8.96 10.85
CA THR A 95 0.94 10.00 10.51
C THR A 95 0.87 10.20 9.00
N VAL A 96 -0.24 10.75 8.53
CA VAL A 96 -0.44 11.22 7.15
C VAL A 96 -0.44 12.74 7.16
N SER A 97 0.58 13.37 6.57
CA SER A 97 0.64 14.82 6.39
C SER A 97 0.25 15.19 4.97
N THR A 98 -0.78 16.04 4.87
CA THR A 98 -1.15 16.77 3.66
C THR A 98 -0.55 18.18 3.74
N PRO A 99 -0.60 19.00 2.66
CA PRO A 99 -0.14 20.39 2.74
C PRO A 99 -0.86 21.27 3.79
N GLY A 100 -2.05 20.88 4.26
CA GLY A 100 -2.86 21.69 5.18
C GLY A 100 -3.07 21.07 6.57
N GLU A 101 -2.98 19.75 6.70
CA GLU A 101 -3.36 19.03 7.92
C GLU A 101 -2.61 17.70 8.06
N THR A 102 -2.42 17.27 9.31
CA THR A 102 -1.81 15.98 9.66
C THR A 102 -2.81 15.11 10.41
N TYR A 103 -2.91 13.84 10.02
CA TYR A 103 -3.82 12.86 10.60
C TYR A 103 -3.06 11.66 11.16
N ASP A 104 -3.59 11.02 12.19
CA ASP A 104 -3.12 9.73 12.67
C ASP A 104 -3.37 8.65 11.60
N LEU A 105 -2.34 7.87 11.22
CA LEU A 105 -2.48 6.87 10.16
C LEU A 105 -3.48 5.78 10.51
N ALA A 106 -3.56 5.36 11.77
CA ALA A 106 -4.53 4.37 12.22
C ALA A 106 -5.96 4.91 12.18
N LEU A 107 -6.17 6.23 12.35
CA LEU A 107 -7.47 6.85 12.08
C LEU A 107 -7.81 6.82 10.58
N VAL A 108 -6.86 7.19 9.71
CA VAL A 108 -7.06 7.16 8.25
C VAL A 108 -7.39 5.75 7.76
N LEU A 109 -6.65 4.73 8.23
CA LEU A 109 -6.92 3.33 7.91
C LEU A 109 -8.33 2.92 8.34
N ARG A 110 -8.72 3.25 9.58
CA ARG A 110 -10.06 2.92 10.10
C ARG A 110 -11.17 3.59 9.30
N ALA A 111 -11.00 4.86 8.93
CA ALA A 111 -11.96 5.58 8.10
C ALA A 111 -12.13 4.92 6.73
N GLY A 112 -11.03 4.55 6.08
CA GLY A 112 -11.04 3.92 4.76
C GLY A 112 -11.61 2.50 4.72
N ARG A 113 -11.90 1.86 5.85
CA ARG A 113 -12.65 0.59 5.89
C ARG A 113 -14.09 0.73 5.42
N VAL A 114 -14.64 1.95 5.41
CA VAL A 114 -16.00 2.22 4.90
C VAL A 114 -16.06 1.97 3.39
N GLU A 115 -15.04 2.41 2.66
CA GLU A 115 -14.93 2.19 1.21
C GLU A 115 -13.47 1.86 0.82
N PRO A 116 -13.04 0.60 1.01
CA PRO A 116 -11.70 0.18 0.61
C PRO A 116 -11.47 0.38 -0.89
N ALA A 117 -10.30 0.89 -1.27
CA ALA A 117 -9.99 1.16 -2.67
C ALA A 117 -9.85 -0.14 -3.46
N CYS A 118 -10.48 -0.22 -4.63
CA CYS A 118 -10.26 -1.29 -5.58
C CYS A 118 -8.90 -1.13 -6.27
N ALA A 119 -8.26 -2.24 -6.66
CA ALA A 119 -7.12 -2.17 -7.57
C ALA A 119 -7.58 -1.64 -8.95
N PRO A 120 -6.81 -0.75 -9.60
CA PRO A 120 -7.12 -0.29 -10.94
C PRO A 120 -7.03 -1.45 -11.94
N LEU A 121 -7.76 -1.36 -13.06
CA LEU A 121 -7.71 -2.39 -14.10
C LEU A 121 -6.32 -2.49 -14.74
N THR A 122 -5.67 -1.35 -14.99
CA THR A 122 -4.37 -1.26 -15.63
C THR A 122 -3.58 -0.07 -15.07
N ASP A 123 -2.25 -0.15 -15.16
CA ASP A 123 -1.37 0.95 -14.78
C ASP A 123 -0.91 1.77 -16.01
N PRO A 124 -0.48 3.02 -15.81
CA PRO A 124 0.28 3.77 -16.80
C PRO A 124 1.58 3.06 -17.19
N GLU A 125 2.09 3.38 -18.38
CA GLU A 125 3.37 2.86 -18.86
C GLU A 125 4.53 3.21 -17.91
N GLY A 126 5.41 2.23 -17.67
CA GLY A 126 6.56 2.34 -16.77
C GLY A 126 6.23 2.47 -15.28
N TYR A 127 4.95 2.45 -14.87
CA TYR A 127 4.56 2.56 -13.46
C TYR A 127 5.15 1.44 -12.62
N ALA A 128 5.00 0.20 -13.10
CA ALA A 128 5.53 -0.97 -12.40
C ALA A 128 7.04 -0.87 -12.20
N ASP A 129 7.78 -0.42 -13.22
CA ASP A 129 9.24 -0.28 -13.16
C ASP A 129 9.67 0.75 -12.10
N ARG A 130 8.99 1.91 -12.03
CA ARG A 130 9.26 2.93 -11.00
C ARG A 130 8.99 2.41 -9.59
N MET A 131 7.88 1.71 -9.40
CA MET A 131 7.55 1.11 -8.12
C MET A 131 8.56 0.03 -7.74
N THR A 132 8.95 -0.85 -8.66
CA THR A 132 9.96 -1.89 -8.43
C THR A 132 11.34 -1.28 -8.14
N GLN A 133 11.70 -0.17 -8.79
CA GLN A 133 12.95 0.53 -8.47
C GLN A 133 12.97 1.05 -7.03
N ARG A 134 11.83 1.56 -6.54
CA ARG A 134 11.74 2.15 -5.19
C ARG A 134 11.52 1.12 -4.08
N TYR A 135 10.67 0.13 -4.33
CA TYR A 135 10.14 -0.83 -3.35
C TYR A 135 10.33 -2.28 -3.82
N GLY A 136 11.43 -2.56 -4.50
CA GLY A 136 11.68 -3.83 -5.19
C GLY A 136 11.57 -5.05 -4.28
N GLU A 137 11.96 -4.92 -3.01
CA GLU A 137 11.83 -5.99 -2.02
C GLU A 137 10.36 -6.41 -1.80
N VAL A 138 9.46 -5.45 -1.54
CA VAL A 138 8.02 -5.69 -1.38
C VAL A 138 7.41 -6.26 -2.66
N ILE A 139 7.73 -5.63 -3.79
CA ILE A 139 7.10 -5.94 -5.07
C ILE A 139 7.54 -7.31 -5.59
N SER A 140 8.84 -7.61 -5.54
CA SER A 140 9.36 -8.90 -6.01
C SER A 140 8.80 -10.05 -5.17
N ALA A 141 8.88 -9.93 -3.83
CA ALA A 141 8.42 -11.00 -2.95
C ALA A 141 6.94 -11.32 -3.17
N LEU A 142 6.08 -10.29 -3.26
CA LEU A 142 4.66 -10.49 -3.49
C LEU A 142 4.32 -10.86 -4.93
N LEU A 143 5.08 -10.43 -5.94
CA LEU A 143 4.90 -10.93 -7.31
C LEU A 143 5.13 -12.44 -7.41
N ASP A 144 6.14 -12.94 -6.71
CA ASP A 144 6.49 -14.36 -6.67
C ASP A 144 5.59 -15.16 -5.71
N GLY A 145 4.67 -14.48 -5.01
CA GLY A 145 3.78 -15.10 -4.06
C GLY A 145 4.46 -15.51 -2.74
N GLY A 146 5.61 -14.93 -2.42
CA GLY A 146 6.35 -15.16 -1.19
C GLY A 146 5.74 -14.51 0.06
N THR A 147 6.51 -14.51 1.14
CA THR A 147 6.15 -13.91 2.43
C THR A 147 7.18 -12.86 2.80
N LEU A 148 6.73 -11.65 3.12
CA LEU A 148 7.57 -10.57 3.63
C LEU A 148 7.90 -10.82 5.10
N THR A 149 9.14 -10.55 5.52
CA THR A 149 9.61 -10.68 6.91
C THR A 149 10.27 -9.40 7.38
#